data_AF-A0A1Q6Z821-F1
#
_entry.id   AF-A0A1Q6Z821-F1
#
_cell.length_a   1.000
_cell.length_b   1.000
_cell.length_c   1.000
_cell.angle_alpha   90.00
_cell.angle_beta   90.00
_cell.angle_gamma   90.00
#
_symmetry.space_group_name_H-M   'P 1'
#
loop_
_entity.id
_entity.type
_entity.pdbx_description
1 polymer ?
#
loop_
_entity_poly.entity_id
_entity_poly.type
_entity_poly.pdbx_seq_one_letter_code
_entity_poly.pdbx_strand_id
1 'polypeptide(L)'
;MKTITIATKKKDHIVDITETVEEHLRDAKNGEGICAIFVAHTTCALTTADLDPGTDLDFLDALRRLLPQMRYRHPHDPSHTPDHIISSIIGPSLAVPYRNHQLLLGTWQRIVLVELDGPRQRTVHISFT
;
A
#
# COMPACT_ATOMS: atom_id res chain seq x y z
N MET A 1 -7.38 -4.35 -16.65
CA MET A 1 -6.89 -3.34 -15.69
C MET A 1 -8.06 -2.53 -15.16
N LYS A 2 -8.13 -2.35 -13.85
CA LYS A 2 -9.11 -1.54 -13.12
C LYS A 2 -8.36 -0.44 -12.37
N THR A 3 -9.02 0.68 -12.10
CA THR A 3 -8.46 1.77 -11.30
C THR A 3 -9.42 2.07 -10.16
N ILE A 4 -8.89 2.10 -8.94
CA ILE A 4 -9.65 2.43 -7.74
C ILE A 4 -9.02 3.63 -7.03
N THR A 5 -9.84 4.30 -6.21
CA THR A 5 -9.42 5.42 -5.39
C THR A 5 -9.54 5.05 -3.92
N ILE A 6 -8.46 5.24 -3.16
CA ILE A 6 -8.40 5.01 -1.72
C ILE A 6 -8.26 6.35 -1.01
N ALA A 7 -9.21 6.68 -0.14
CA ALA A 7 -9.16 7.91 0.66
C ALA A 7 -8.41 7.66 1.98
N THR A 8 -7.44 8.51 2.29
CA THR A 8 -6.65 8.47 3.51
C THR A 8 -7.02 9.61 4.44
N LYS A 9 -6.94 9.40 5.76
CA LYS A 9 -7.53 10.30 6.77
C LYS A 9 -6.50 11.01 7.65
N LYS A 10 -5.25 10.55 7.65
CA LYS A 10 -4.16 11.06 8.49
C LYS A 10 -2.89 11.19 7.67
N LYS A 11 -1.91 11.94 8.18
CA LYS A 11 -0.56 12.09 7.60
C LYS A 11 0.08 10.71 7.37
N ASP A 12 0.14 9.92 8.44
CA ASP A 12 0.55 8.53 8.42
C ASP A 12 -0.68 7.66 8.67
N HIS A 13 -0.98 6.74 7.76
CA HIS A 13 -2.22 5.95 7.80
C HIS A 13 -2.04 4.61 7.08
N ILE A 14 -2.26 3.51 7.80
CA ILE A 14 -2.38 2.20 7.17
C ILE A 14 -3.85 1.99 6.80
N VAL A 15 -4.11 1.62 5.55
CA VAL A 15 -5.45 1.31 5.05
C VAL A 15 -5.47 -0.13 4.58
N ASP A 16 -6.27 -0.98 5.21
CA ASP A 16 -6.59 -2.31 4.68
C ASP A 16 -7.41 -2.15 3.40
N ILE A 17 -6.90 -2.66 2.29
CA ILE A 17 -7.57 -2.67 0.99
C ILE A 17 -7.84 -4.09 0.50
N THR A 18 -7.69 -5.10 1.36
CA THR A 18 -7.83 -6.53 1.02
C THR A 18 -9.19 -6.80 0.40
N GLU A 19 -10.27 -6.47 1.11
CA GLU A 19 -11.64 -6.68 0.63
C GLU A 19 -11.88 -5.91 -0.67
N THR A 20 -11.47 -4.65 -0.76
CA THR A 20 -11.60 -3.84 -1.98
C THR A 20 -10.92 -4.49 -3.19
N VAL A 21 -9.74 -5.11 -3.01
CA VAL A 21 -9.06 -5.83 -4.09
C VAL A 21 -9.82 -7.11 -4.46
N GLU A 22 -10.28 -7.89 -3.47
CA GLU A 22 -11.05 -9.11 -3.69
C GLU A 22 -12.39 -8.87 -4.39
N GLU A 23 -13.05 -7.74 -4.11
CA GLU A 23 -14.28 -7.38 -4.80
C GLU A 23 -14.08 -7.26 -6.32
N HIS A 24 -12.90 -6.81 -6.75
CA HIS A 24 -12.55 -6.68 -8.16
C HIS A 24 -12.07 -8.00 -8.77
N LEU A 25 -11.60 -8.96 -7.97
CA LEU A 25 -11.26 -10.30 -8.47
C LEU A 25 -12.47 -11.03 -9.03
N ARG A 26 -13.68 -10.73 -8.56
CA ARG A 26 -14.92 -11.32 -9.11
C ARG A 26 -15.14 -11.02 -10.59
N ASP A 27 -14.54 -9.95 -11.10
CA ASP A 27 -14.57 -9.59 -12.53
C ASP A 27 -13.51 -10.34 -13.36
N ALA A 28 -12.60 -11.08 -12.72
CA ALA A 28 -11.54 -11.80 -13.43
C ALA A 28 -12.13 -12.99 -14.21
N LYS A 29 -11.81 -13.05 -15.51
CA LYS A 29 -12.27 -14.13 -16.40
C LYS A 29 -11.74 -15.50 -15.98
N ASN A 30 -10.49 -15.53 -15.52
CA ASN A 30 -9.83 -16.75 -15.05
C ASN A 30 -10.09 -16.90 -13.55
N GLY A 31 -10.43 -18.12 -13.12
CA GLY A 31 -10.65 -18.43 -11.71
C GLY A 31 -9.35 -18.44 -10.88
N GLU A 32 -8.19 -18.45 -11.52
CA GLU A 32 -6.87 -18.42 -10.88
C GLU A 32 -5.87 -17.61 -11.72
N GLY A 33 -4.81 -17.11 -11.08
CA GLY A 33 -3.80 -16.29 -11.72
C GLY A 33 -3.02 -15.41 -10.75
N ILE A 34 -2.49 -14.30 -11.24
CA ILE A 34 -1.80 -13.27 -10.45
C ILE A 34 -2.61 -11.98 -10.43
N CYS A 35 -2.82 -11.43 -9.24
CA CYS A 35 -3.35 -10.10 -8.99
C CYS A 35 -2.17 -9.13 -8.80
N ALA A 36 -1.95 -8.26 -9.80
CA ALA A 36 -0.98 -7.18 -9.73
C ALA A 36 -1.66 -5.90 -9.25
N ILE A 37 -1.12 -5.29 -8.20
CA ILE A 37 -1.65 -4.07 -7.57
C ILE A 37 -0.53 -3.04 -7.58
N PHE A 38 -0.80 -1.82 -8.05
CA PHE A 38 0.19 -0.77 -8.19
C PHE A 38 -0.39 0.58 -7.74
N VAL A 39 0.33 1.33 -6.90
CA VAL A 39 -0.07 2.68 -6.49
C VAL A 39 0.68 3.73 -7.31
N ALA A 40 -0.06 4.63 -7.95
CA ALA A 40 0.50 5.65 -8.85
C ALA A 40 0.95 6.92 -8.10
N HIS A 41 1.68 6.75 -7.00
CA HIS A 41 2.06 7.82 -6.07
C HIS A 41 3.45 7.54 -5.48
N THR A 42 4.19 8.60 -5.16
CA THR A 42 5.58 8.50 -4.65
C THR A 42 5.71 8.69 -3.15
N THR A 43 4.61 8.89 -2.43
CA THR A 43 4.56 9.16 -0.97
C THR A 43 3.54 8.26 -0.27
N CYS A 44 3.20 7.16 -0.91
CA CYS A 44 2.52 6.03 -0.30
C CYS A 44 3.01 4.76 -0.98
N ALA A 45 2.76 3.61 -0.37
CA ALA A 45 3.27 2.33 -0.82
C ALA A 45 2.26 1.22 -0.64
N LEU A 46 2.56 0.05 -1.18
CA LEU A 46 1.77 -1.17 -1.03
C LEU A 46 2.63 -2.25 -0.39
N THR A 47 2.11 -2.89 0.65
CA THR A 47 2.74 -4.06 1.27
C THR A 47 1.69 -5.02 1.82
N THR A 48 2.13 -6.18 2.28
CA THR A 48 1.34 -6.99 3.20
C THR A 48 1.68 -6.65 4.64
N ALA A 49 0.70 -6.64 5.54
CA ALA A 49 0.91 -6.46 6.97
C ALA A 49 -0.06 -7.30 7.79
N ASP A 50 0.30 -7.55 9.05
CA ASP A 50 -0.65 -7.92 10.09
C ASP A 50 -1.30 -6.63 10.62
N LEU A 51 -2.57 -6.70 11.01
CA LEU A 51 -3.38 -5.56 11.46
C LEU A 51 -4.05 -5.80 12.82
N ASP A 52 -3.39 -6.56 13.69
CA ASP A 52 -3.76 -6.59 15.11
C ASP A 52 -3.75 -5.16 15.71
N PRO A 53 -4.65 -4.85 16.65
CA PRO A 53 -4.80 -3.49 17.17
C PRO A 53 -3.47 -2.87 17.65
N GLY A 54 -3.05 -1.76 17.02
CA GLY A 54 -1.83 -1.03 17.37
C GLY A 54 -0.57 -1.45 16.60
N THR A 55 -0.57 -2.61 15.93
CA THR A 55 0.57 -3.05 15.12
C THR A 55 0.80 -2.17 13.90
N ASP A 56 -0.26 -1.55 13.38
CA ASP A 56 -0.22 -0.54 12.33
C ASP A 56 0.57 0.72 12.77
N LEU A 57 0.39 1.14 14.02
CA LEU A 57 1.14 2.25 14.61
C LEU A 57 2.59 1.88 14.87
N ASP A 58 2.86 0.70 15.41
CA ASP A 58 4.22 0.20 15.62
C ASP A 58 4.99 0.11 14.30
N PHE A 59 4.32 -0.33 13.23
CA PHE A 59 4.90 -0.39 11.89
C PHE A 59 5.28 1.00 11.37
N LEU A 60 4.38 1.98 11.48
CA LEU A 60 4.65 3.37 11.09
C LEU A 60 5.79 3.99 11.91
N ASP A 61 5.77 3.81 13.23
CA ASP A 61 6.82 4.29 14.14
C ASP A 61 8.19 3.69 13.80
N ALA A 62 8.23 2.39 13.52
CA ALA A 62 9.45 1.71 13.10
C ALA A 62 10.00 2.30 11.79
N LEU A 63 9.14 2.47 10.76
CA LEU A 63 9.54 3.07 9.48
C LEU A 63 10.11 4.48 9.65
N ARG A 64 9.48 5.31 10.51
CA ARG A 64 9.96 6.67 10.79
C ARG A 64 11.30 6.68 11.54
N ARG A 65 11.51 5.73 12.46
CA ARG A 65 12.77 5.58 13.22
C ARG A 65 13.94 5.05 12.39
N LEU A 66 13.69 4.30 11.31
CA LEU A 66 14.74 3.79 10.42
C LEU A 66 15.44 4.90 9.63
N LEU A 67 14.81 6.05 9.46
CA LEU A 67 15.37 7.14 8.67
C LEU A 67 16.43 7.93 9.44
N PRO A 68 17.55 8.29 8.79
CA PRO A 68 18.56 9.14 9.40
C PRO A 68 18.01 10.54 9.68
N GLN A 69 18.41 11.10 10.82
CA GLN A 69 18.18 12.50 11.14
C GLN A 69 19.21 13.36 10.39
N MET A 70 18.84 13.83 9.21
CA MET A 70 19.71 14.61 8.34
C MET A 70 18.97 15.72 7.62
N ARG A 71 19.71 16.70 7.11
CA ARG A 71 19.16 17.74 6.24
C ARG A 71 18.95 17.18 4.83
N TYR A 72 17.70 16.91 4.48
CA TYR A 72 17.33 16.48 3.15
C TYR A 72 17.48 17.62 2.12
N ARG A 73 17.81 17.27 0.88
CA ARG A 73 18.14 18.21 -0.21
C ARG A 73 16.98 18.49 -1.16
N HIS A 74 15.81 17.88 -0.95
CA HIS A 74 14.70 17.93 -1.91
C HIS A 74 14.35 19.40 -2.24
N PRO A 75 14.44 19.82 -3.51
CA PRO A 75 14.40 21.25 -3.87
C PRO A 75 13.01 21.86 -3.72
N HIS A 76 11.96 21.03 -3.79
CA HIS A 76 10.58 21.48 -3.66
C HIS A 76 10.19 21.57 -2.18
N ASP A 77 10.33 20.48 -1.43
CA ASP A 77 10.04 20.45 0.01
C ASP A 77 10.88 19.39 0.77
N PRO A 78 12.02 19.79 1.38
CA PRO A 78 12.86 18.90 2.17
C PRO A 78 12.10 18.08 3.23
N SER A 79 11.00 18.61 3.79
CA SER A 79 10.26 17.97 4.88
C SER A 79 9.45 16.73 4.45
N HIS A 80 9.13 16.61 3.16
CA HIS A 80 8.41 15.44 2.60
C HIS A 80 9.36 14.36 2.07
N THR A 81 10.67 14.62 2.00
CA THR A 81 11.67 13.64 1.53
C THR A 81 11.61 12.30 2.30
N PRO A 82 11.43 12.28 3.64
CA PRO A 82 11.22 11.05 4.40
C PRO A 82 10.11 10.15 3.84
N ASP A 83 9.00 10.74 3.40
CA ASP A 83 7.82 10.00 2.89
C ASP A 83 8.15 9.29 1.58
N HIS A 84 8.90 9.96 0.70
CA HIS A 84 9.39 9.37 -0.53
C HIS A 84 10.37 8.21 -0.29
N ILE A 85 11.24 8.34 0.71
CA ILE A 85 12.23 7.30 1.03
C ILE A 85 11.52 6.06 1.58
N ILE A 86 10.61 6.22 2.55
CA ILE A 86 9.84 5.10 3.09
C ILE A 86 8.99 4.44 2.00
N SER A 87 8.30 5.24 1.18
CA SER A 87 7.53 4.73 0.03
C SER A 87 8.41 3.92 -0.93
N SER A 88 9.63 4.37 -1.21
CA SER A 88 10.56 3.67 -2.11
C SER A 88 11.15 2.40 -1.50
N ILE A 89 11.37 2.37 -0.18
CA ILE A 89 11.85 1.17 0.53
C ILE A 89 10.80 0.05 0.50
N ILE A 90 9.54 0.41 0.72
CA ILE A 90 8.42 -0.56 0.71
C ILE A 90 8.10 -0.97 -0.73
N GLY A 91 8.00 0.01 -1.62
CA GLY A 91 7.71 -0.19 -3.03
C GLY A 91 6.25 0.12 -3.40
N PRO A 92 6.01 0.44 -4.69
CA PRO A 92 4.70 0.88 -5.15
C PRO A 92 3.76 -0.27 -5.54
N SER A 93 4.15 -1.53 -5.39
CA SER A 93 3.40 -2.65 -6.00
C SER A 93 3.47 -3.97 -5.26
N LEU A 94 2.42 -4.77 -5.43
CA LEU A 94 2.32 -6.15 -4.99
C LEU A 94 1.88 -7.05 -6.16
N ALA A 95 2.37 -8.28 -6.16
CA ALA A 95 1.87 -9.36 -7.00
C ALA A 95 1.44 -10.51 -6.10
N VAL A 96 0.15 -10.80 -6.08
CA VAL A 96 -0.45 -11.79 -5.16
C VAL A 96 -1.17 -12.86 -5.98
N PRO A 97 -0.86 -14.15 -5.80
CA PRO A 97 -1.59 -15.21 -6.47
C PRO A 97 -3.03 -15.28 -5.97
N TYR A 98 -3.95 -15.69 -6.84
CA TYR A 98 -5.35 -15.88 -6.49
C TYR A 98 -5.89 -17.18 -7.10
N ARG A 99 -6.90 -17.77 -6.45
CA ARG A 99 -7.62 -18.96 -6.93
C ARG A 99 -9.06 -18.93 -6.43
N ASN A 100 -10.00 -19.44 -7.22
CA ASN A 100 -11.43 -19.33 -6.98
C ASN A 100 -11.87 -17.88 -6.68
N HIS A 101 -11.26 -16.92 -7.39
CA HIS A 101 -11.49 -15.48 -7.20
C HIS A 101 -11.19 -14.95 -5.78
N GLN A 102 -10.36 -15.67 -5.01
CA GLN A 102 -9.89 -15.25 -3.69
C GLN A 102 -8.37 -15.13 -3.69
N LEU A 103 -7.85 -14.11 -2.99
CA LEU A 103 -6.40 -13.93 -2.85
C LEU A 103 -5.84 -15.07 -2.00
N LEU A 104 -4.69 -15.62 -2.41
CA LEU A 104 -3.99 -16.65 -1.65
C LEU A 104 -3.05 -16.00 -0.63
N LEU A 105 -3.64 -15.39 0.39
CA LEU A 105 -2.95 -14.75 1.51
C LEU A 105 -2.74 -15.73 2.66
N GLY A 106 -1.67 -15.52 3.44
CA GLY A 106 -1.54 -16.15 4.75
C GLY A 106 -2.62 -15.66 5.73
N THR A 107 -2.88 -16.43 6.80
CA THR A 107 -3.96 -16.15 7.78
C THR A 107 -3.95 -14.71 8.31
N TRP A 108 -2.76 -14.15 8.52
CA TRP A 108 -2.56 -12.81 9.08
C TRP A 108 -2.15 -11.76 8.03
N GLN A 109 -2.04 -12.15 6.76
CA GLN A 109 -1.63 -11.21 5.72
C GLN A 109 -2.83 -10.40 5.22
N ARG A 110 -2.73 -9.08 5.36
CA ARG A 110 -3.62 -8.11 4.74
C ARG A 110 -2.88 -7.34 3.67
N ILE A 111 -3.55 -7.00 2.58
CA ILE A 111 -3.03 -6.07 1.57
C ILE A 111 -3.31 -4.65 2.06
N VAL A 112 -2.25 -3.88 2.29
CA VAL A 112 -2.37 -2.54 2.86
C VAL A 112 -1.76 -1.47 1.97
N LEU A 113 -2.42 -0.32 1.95
CA LEU A 113 -1.85 0.93 1.49
C LEU A 113 -1.22 1.66 2.68
N VAL A 114 0.07 1.95 2.58
CA VAL A 114 0.85 2.71 3.56
C VAL A 114 0.88 4.16 3.11
N GLU A 115 0.04 5.00 3.71
CA GLU A 115 0.05 6.45 3.51
C GLU A 115 1.10 7.10 4.40
N LEU A 116 1.85 8.04 3.83
CA LEU A 116 2.91 8.77 4.50
C LEU A 116 2.78 10.28 4.30
N ASP A 117 1.84 10.72 3.44
CA ASP A 117 1.58 12.10 3.11
C ASP A 117 0.08 12.40 2.93
N GLY A 118 -0.74 11.87 3.83
CA GLY A 118 -2.18 12.13 3.86
C GLY A 118 -2.56 13.41 4.61
N PRO A 119 -3.86 13.74 4.69
CA PRO A 119 -4.98 13.05 4.04
C PRO A 119 -5.03 13.33 2.53
N ARG A 120 -5.21 12.28 1.71
CA ARG A 120 -5.26 12.36 0.25
C ARG A 120 -6.18 11.32 -0.36
N GLN A 121 -6.47 11.47 -1.65
CA GLN A 121 -6.99 10.39 -2.48
C GLN A 121 -5.84 9.76 -3.26
N ARG A 122 -5.65 8.45 -3.08
CA ARG A 122 -4.61 7.66 -3.73
C ARG A 122 -5.22 6.81 -4.83
N THR A 123 -4.50 6.68 -5.93
CA THR A 123 -4.92 5.95 -7.13
C THR A 123 -4.18 4.63 -7.18
N VAL A 124 -4.93 3.54 -7.23
CA VAL A 124 -4.40 2.18 -7.29
C VAL A 124 -4.90 1.52 -8.56
N HIS A 125 -3.98 0.94 -9.33
CA HIS A 125 -4.26 0.13 -10.50
C HIS A 125 -4.23 -1.35 -10.12
N ILE A 126 -5.22 -2.10 -10.59
CA ILE A 126 -5.34 -3.54 -10.35
C ILE A 126 -5.41 -4.24 -11.72
N SER A 127 -4.63 -5.29 -11.90
CA SER A 127 -4.67 -6.13 -13.09
C SER A 127 -4.64 -7.61 -12.71
N PHE A 128 -5.30 -8.42 -13.52
CA PHE A 128 -5.37 -9.87 -13.36
C PHE A 128 -4.78 -10.52 -14.61
N THR A 129 -3.87 -11.46 -14.42
CA THR A 129 -3.24 -12.25 -15.50
C THR A 129 -3.36 -13.72 -15.20
#